data_AF-A0A4U1B952-F1
#
_entry.id   AF-A0A4U1B952-F1
#
_cell.length_a   1.000
_cell.length_b   1.000
_cell.length_c   1.000
_cell.angle_alpha   90.00
_cell.angle_beta   90.00
_cell.angle_gamma   90.00
#
_symmetry.space_group_name_H-M   'P 1'
#
loop_
_entity.id
_entity.type
_entity.pdbx_description
1 polymer ?
#
loop_
_entity_poly.entity_id
_entity_poly.type
_entity_poly.pdbx_seq_one_letter_code
_entity_poly.pdbx_strand_id
1 'polypeptide(L)'
;MSQRQLDAITQSISSLLEQIAGADVEGRDELLPQLNQRIEERRVCLGALLDTELAQDREWLKRQLDISRALARQGKAQLDKQRDALGGYRKGRQQVSVYQNVELGK
;
A
#
# COMPACT_ATOMS: atom_id res chain seq x y z
N MET A 1 -22.99 -1.79 10.71
CA MET A 1 -21.92 -2.12 9.73
C MET A 1 -22.25 -3.46 9.09
N SER A 2 -21.92 -3.69 7.81
CA SER A 2 -22.26 -4.94 7.10
C SER A 2 -21.03 -5.57 6.43
N GLN A 3 -21.07 -6.89 6.21
CA GLN A 3 -20.04 -7.62 5.47
C GLN A 3 -19.80 -7.02 4.08
N ARG A 4 -20.87 -6.59 3.37
CA ARG A 4 -20.76 -5.96 2.06
C ARG A 4 -19.94 -4.67 2.09
N GLN A 5 -20.09 -3.89 3.15
CA GLN A 5 -19.31 -2.67 3.34
C GLN A 5 -17.83 -2.99 3.56
N LEU A 6 -17.53 -4.01 4.37
CA LEU A 6 -16.16 -4.46 4.60
C LEU A 6 -15.49 -4.94 3.30
N ASP A 7 -16.23 -5.67 2.47
CA ASP A 7 -15.75 -6.16 1.18
C ASP A 7 -15.48 -4.98 0.21
N ALA A 8 -16.38 -3.99 0.17
CA ALA A 8 -16.20 -2.79 -0.64
C ALA A 8 -14.96 -1.98 -0.21
N ILE A 9 -14.75 -1.79 1.10
CA ILE A 9 -13.56 -1.11 1.63
C ILE A 9 -12.30 -1.91 1.26
N THR A 10 -12.33 -3.24 1.41
CA THR A 10 -11.20 -4.11 1.06
C THR A 10 -10.82 -4.00 -0.42
N GLN A 11 -11.82 -3.96 -1.31
CA GLN A 11 -11.60 -3.76 -2.74
C GLN A 11 -11.02 -2.36 -3.02
N SER A 12 -11.51 -1.33 -2.34
CA SER A 12 -11.00 0.04 -2.47
C SER A 12 -9.54 0.15 -2.03
N ILE A 13 -9.14 -0.49 -0.92
CA ILE A 13 -7.74 -0.54 -0.48
C ILE A 13 -6.86 -1.21 -1.54
N SER A 14 -7.30 -2.36 -2.08
CA SER A 14 -6.54 -3.08 -3.10
C SER A 14 -6.34 -2.22 -4.36
N SER A 15 -7.40 -1.55 -4.81
CA SER A 15 -7.34 -0.64 -5.96
C SER A 15 -6.41 0.56 -5.71
N LEU A 16 -6.45 1.17 -4.52
CA LEU A 16 -5.54 2.26 -4.16
C LEU A 16 -4.08 1.82 -4.14
N LEU A 17 -3.79 0.62 -3.62
CA LEU A 17 -2.44 0.05 -3.64
C LEU A 17 -1.91 -0.17 -5.07
N GLU A 18 -2.77 -0.55 -6.02
CA GLU A 18 -2.42 -0.68 -7.44
C GLU A 18 -2.18 0.70 -8.09
N GLN A 19 -3.04 1.69 -7.80
CA GLN A 19 -2.87 3.05 -8.31
C GLN A 19 -1.58 3.70 -7.80
N ILE A 20 -1.26 3.54 -6.52
CA ILE A 20 -0.01 4.03 -5.90
C ILE A 20 1.23 3.40 -6.55
N ALA A 21 1.12 2.15 -7.01
CA ALA A 21 2.20 1.46 -7.70
C ALA A 21 2.55 2.12 -9.04
N GLY A 22 1.54 2.62 -9.76
CA GLY A 22 1.67 3.26 -11.07
C GLY A 22 1.84 4.79 -11.03
N ALA A 23 1.45 5.43 -9.93
CA ALA A 23 1.52 6.88 -9.77
C ALA A 23 2.96 7.40 -9.68
N ASP A 24 3.17 8.67 -10.04
CA ASP A 24 4.40 9.41 -9.79
C ASP A 24 4.44 9.95 -8.34
N VAL A 25 5.30 10.93 -8.04
CA VAL A 25 5.42 11.44 -6.67
C VAL A 25 4.17 12.25 -6.28
N GLU A 26 3.72 13.17 -7.14
CA GLU A 26 2.57 14.02 -6.87
C GLU A 26 1.27 13.21 -6.76
N GLY A 27 1.05 12.24 -7.67
CA GLY A 27 -0.11 11.37 -7.58
C GLY A 27 -0.12 10.49 -6.31
N ARG A 28 1.06 10.13 -5.77
CA ARG A 28 1.12 9.38 -4.50
C ARG A 28 0.76 10.23 -3.30
N ASP A 29 1.14 11.50 -3.28
CA ASP A 29 0.82 12.42 -2.17
C ASP A 29 -0.70 12.59 -2.01
N GLU A 30 -1.46 12.50 -3.11
CA GLU A 30 -2.93 12.52 -3.08
C GLU A 30 -3.56 11.17 -2.68
N LEU A 31 -2.95 10.05 -3.09
CA LEU A 31 -3.49 8.71 -2.89
C LEU A 31 -3.19 8.13 -1.50
N LEU A 32 -2.05 8.46 -0.90
CA LEU A 32 -1.65 7.94 0.41
C LEU A 32 -2.61 8.32 1.56
N PRO A 33 -3.10 9.57 1.66
CA PRO A 33 -4.12 9.93 2.64
C PRO A 33 -5.42 9.13 2.46
N GLN A 34 -5.84 8.92 1.22
CA GLN A 34 -7.05 8.14 0.90
C GLN A 34 -6.88 6.67 1.30
N LEU A 35 -5.71 6.08 1.05
CA LEU A 35 -5.37 4.73 1.48
C LEU A 35 -5.44 4.61 3.01
N ASN A 36 -4.83 5.55 3.73
CA ASN A 36 -4.87 5.57 5.20
C ASN A 36 -6.30 5.69 5.73
N GLN A 37 -7.11 6.55 5.13
CA GLN A 37 -8.53 6.67 5.48
C GLN A 37 -9.27 5.35 5.29
N ARG A 38 -9.11 4.67 4.15
CA ARG A 38 -9.78 3.39 3.90
C ARG A 38 -9.30 2.28 4.83
N ILE A 39 -8.02 2.25 5.20
CA ILE A 39 -7.49 1.32 6.21
C ILE A 39 -8.17 1.56 7.57
N GLU A 40 -8.33 2.81 7.97
CA GLU A 40 -8.98 3.15 9.24
C GLU A 40 -10.48 2.81 9.22
N GLU A 41 -11.17 3.11 8.12
CA GLU A 41 -12.56 2.69 7.92
C GLU A 41 -12.71 1.16 7.99
N ARG A 42 -11.75 0.41 7.42
CA ARG A 42 -11.73 -1.06 7.51
C ARG A 42 -11.57 -1.52 8.95
N ARG A 43 -10.67 -0.89 9.71
CA ARG A 43 -10.43 -1.19 11.14
C ARG A 43 -11.71 -0.98 11.96
N VAL A 44 -12.37 0.16 11.79
CA VAL A 44 -13.64 0.48 12.46
C VAL A 44 -14.73 -0.50 12.06
N CYS A 45 -14.85 -0.83 10.77
CA CYS A 45 -15.85 -1.77 10.27
C CYS A 45 -15.65 -3.18 10.85
N LEU A 46 -14.40 -3.67 10.89
CA LEU A 46 -14.06 -4.93 11.54
C LEU A 46 -14.39 -4.91 13.03
N GLY A 47 -14.03 -3.83 13.74
CA GLY A 47 -14.36 -3.67 15.16
C GLY A 47 -15.85 -3.84 15.42
N ALA A 48 -16.69 -3.15 14.63
CA ALA A 48 -18.14 -3.27 14.76
C ALA A 48 -18.70 -4.66 14.38
N LEU A 49 -18.04 -5.39 13.47
CA LEU A 49 -18.46 -6.74 13.07
C LEU A 49 -18.05 -7.80 14.11
N LEU A 50 -17.04 -7.52 14.93
CA LEU A 50 -16.65 -8.38 16.05
C LEU A 50 -17.72 -8.45 17.15
N ASP A 51 -18.63 -7.47 17.22
CA ASP A 51 -19.75 -7.46 18.16
C ASP A 51 -21.00 -8.19 17.61
N THR A 52 -20.89 -8.85 16.45
CA THR A 52 -22.00 -9.56 15.78
C THR A 52 -21.81 -11.07 15.77
N GLU A 53 -22.84 -11.82 15.36
CA GLU A 53 -22.77 -13.29 15.24
C GLU A 53 -21.67 -13.77 14.28
N LEU A 54 -21.27 -12.95 13.31
CA LEU A 54 -20.15 -13.25 12.40
C LEU A 54 -18.83 -13.47 13.15
N ALA A 55 -18.66 -12.83 14.32
CA ALA A 55 -17.47 -12.98 15.14
C ALA A 55 -17.36 -14.38 15.78
N GLN A 56 -18.46 -15.13 15.84
CA GLN A 56 -18.46 -16.52 16.31
C GLN A 56 -18.04 -17.50 15.21
N ASP A 57 -18.08 -17.08 13.94
CA ASP A 57 -17.61 -17.88 12.82
C ASP A 57 -16.08 -17.82 12.70
N ARG A 58 -15.43 -18.93 13.07
CA ARG A 58 -13.99 -19.09 13.00
C ARG A 58 -13.44 -19.00 11.57
N GLU A 59 -14.15 -19.50 10.58
CA GLU A 59 -13.71 -19.45 9.19
C GLU A 59 -13.82 -18.01 8.65
N TRP A 60 -14.86 -17.28 9.06
CA TRP A 60 -14.96 -15.85 8.78
C TRP A 60 -13.78 -15.05 9.36
N LEU A 61 -13.45 -15.26 10.64
CA LEU A 61 -12.30 -14.60 11.29
C LEU A 61 -10.97 -14.92 10.58
N LYS A 62 -10.76 -16.19 10.25
CA LYS A 62 -9.57 -16.65 9.51
C LYS A 62 -9.48 -15.96 8.15
N ARG A 63 -10.59 -15.89 7.42
CA ARG A 63 -10.65 -15.19 6.13
C ARG A 63 -10.27 -13.71 6.27
N GLN A 64 -10.81 -13.01 7.28
CA GLN A 64 -10.48 -11.61 7.51
C GLN A 64 -9.01 -11.37 7.89
N LEU A 65 -8.41 -12.30 8.64
CA LEU A 65 -6.99 -12.30 8.94
C LEU A 65 -6.14 -12.49 7.68
N ASP A 66 -6.50 -13.46 6.84
CA ASP A 66 -5.78 -13.76 5.60
C ASP A 66 -5.84 -12.61 4.61
N ILE A 67 -7.01 -11.96 4.47
CA ILE A 67 -7.16 -10.71 3.70
C ILE A 67 -6.24 -9.61 4.24
N SER A 68 -6.24 -9.40 5.56
CA SER A 68 -5.40 -8.35 6.18
C SER A 68 -3.91 -8.60 5.93
N ARG A 69 -3.48 -9.86 6.01
CA ARG A 69 -2.10 -10.26 5.68
C ARG A 69 -1.78 -10.07 4.20
N ALA A 70 -2.72 -10.35 3.31
CA ALA A 70 -2.53 -10.14 1.87
C ALA A 70 -2.33 -8.66 1.54
N LEU A 71 -3.18 -7.78 2.07
CA LEU A 71 -3.06 -6.33 1.90
C LEU A 71 -1.73 -5.80 2.46
N ALA A 72 -1.31 -6.27 3.64
CA ALA A 72 -0.03 -5.88 4.23
C ALA A 72 1.17 -6.32 3.37
N ARG A 73 1.12 -7.54 2.79
CA ARG A 73 2.15 -8.01 1.85
C ARG A 73 2.19 -7.15 0.58
N GLN A 74 1.04 -6.77 0.03
CA GLN A 74 0.96 -5.88 -1.13
C GLN A 74 1.57 -4.51 -0.79
N GLY A 75 1.17 -3.88 0.31
CA GLY A 75 1.73 -2.59 0.74
C GLY A 75 3.25 -2.64 0.95
N LYS A 76 3.76 -3.70 1.59
CA LYS A 76 5.20 -3.90 1.74
C LYS A 76 5.92 -4.04 0.40
N ALA A 77 5.37 -4.83 -0.53
CA ALA A 77 5.97 -4.99 -1.85
C ALA A 77 6.03 -3.65 -2.61
N GLN A 78 5.05 -2.76 -2.45
CA GLN A 78 5.11 -1.42 -3.05
C GLN A 78 6.18 -0.54 -2.38
N LEU A 79 6.29 -0.58 -1.06
CA LEU A 79 7.33 0.14 -0.34
C LEU A 79 8.73 -0.31 -0.76
N ASP A 80 8.95 -1.61 -0.89
CA ASP A 80 10.24 -2.16 -1.33
C ASP A 80 10.58 -1.72 -2.76
N LYS A 81 9.61 -1.76 -3.70
CA LYS A 81 9.78 -1.22 -5.06
C LYS A 81 10.15 0.26 -5.09
N GLN A 82 9.51 1.07 -4.26
CA GLN A 82 9.80 2.51 -4.18
C GLN A 82 11.20 2.76 -3.61
N ARG A 83 11.63 1.99 -2.60
CA ARG A 83 13.00 2.07 -2.06
C ARG A 83 14.04 1.71 -3.11
N ASP A 84 13.80 0.68 -3.91
CA ASP A 84 14.70 0.26 -4.99
C ASP A 84 14.79 1.34 -6.08
N ALA A 85 13.68 1.97 -6.45
CA ALA A 85 13.67 3.07 -7.40
C ALA A 85 14.50 4.27 -6.90
N LEU A 86 14.37 4.66 -5.62
CA LEU A 86 15.16 5.73 -5.02
C LEU A 86 16.66 5.37 -4.90
N GLY A 87 16.96 4.12 -4.56
CA GLY A 87 18.33 3.59 -4.49
C GLY A 87 19.02 3.55 -5.86
N GLY A 88 18.28 3.17 -6.90
CA GLY A 88 18.72 3.23 -8.30
C GLY A 88 19.01 4.66 -8.76
N TYR A 89 18.13 5.61 -8.41
CA TYR A 89 18.34 7.04 -8.67
C TYR A 89 19.61 7.59 -8.01
N ARG A 90 19.97 7.11 -6.82
CA ARG A 90 21.20 7.51 -6.12
C ARG A 90 22.45 6.98 -6.84
N LYS A 91 22.43 5.73 -7.32
CA LYS A 91 23.53 5.15 -8.13
C LYS A 91 23.67 5.83 -9.49
N GLY A 92 22.55 6.12 -10.17
CA GLY A 92 22.54 6.81 -11.45
C GLY A 92 23.13 8.23 -11.37
N ARG A 93 22.76 9.01 -10.34
CA ARG A 93 23.37 10.33 -10.10
C ARG A 93 24.87 10.26 -9.82
N GLN A 94 25.32 9.24 -9.09
CA GLN A 94 26.74 9.06 -8.81
C GLN A 94 27.52 8.68 -10.08
N GLN A 95 26.95 7.83 -10.96
CA GLN A 95 27.54 7.54 -12.27
C GLN A 95 27.59 8.76 -13.18
N VAL A 96 26.50 9.53 -13.31
CA VAL A 96 26.48 10.75 -14.14
C VAL A 96 27.47 11.79 -13.63
N SER A 97 27.60 11.96 -12.31
CA SER A 97 28.62 12.83 -11.71
C SER A 97 30.05 12.36 -12.00
N VAL A 98 30.30 11.04 -12.01
CA VAL A 98 31.61 10.49 -12.39
C VAL A 98 31.88 10.73 -13.88
N TYR A 99 30.91 10.51 -14.77
CA TYR A 99 31.08 10.79 -16.20
C TYR A 99 31.27 12.28 -16.51
N GLN A 100 30.52 13.18 -15.85
CA GLN A 100 30.72 14.62 -15.99
C GLN A 100 32.10 15.05 -15.49
N ASN A 101 32.62 14.48 -14.41
CA ASN A 101 33.99 14.78 -13.94
C ASN A 101 35.07 14.19 -14.86
N VAL A 102 34.77 13.15 -15.64
CA VAL A 102 35.68 12.61 -16.65
C VAL A 102 35.65 13.44 -17.94
N GLU A 103 34.48 13.96 -18.35
CA GLU A 103 34.35 14.86 -19.51
C GLU A 103 34.84 16.29 -19.22
N LEU A 104 34.68 16.77 -17.97
CA LEU A 104 35.26 18.02 -17.46
C LEU A 104 36.69 17.83 -16.96
N GLY A 105 37.23 16.60 -17.03
CA GLY A 105 38.62 16.25 -16.74
C GLY A 105 39.53 16.53 -17.93
N LYS A 106 39.43 17.77 -18.44
CA LYS A 106 40.59 18.59 -18.78
C LYS A 106 40.80 19.57 -17.63
#